data_AF-A0A3M1HPV1-F1
#
_entry.id   AF-A0A3M1HPV1-F1
#
_cell.length_a   1.000
_cell.length_b   1.000
_cell.length_c   1.000
_cell.angle_alpha   90.00
_cell.angle_beta   90.00
_cell.angle_gamma   90.00
#
_symmetry.space_group_name_H-M   'P 1'
#
loop_
_entity.id
_entity.type
_entity.pdbx_description
1 polymer ?
#
loop_
_entity_poly.entity_id
_entity_poly.type
_entity_poly.pdbx_seq_one_letter_code
_entity_poly.pdbx_strand_id
1 'polypeptide(L)'
;MTAQPPKHKSLLPALRGLLSLLIPGLGQMLSGEVRRGLSIFFSTVVLSALTVYTAAQRPRYPDYAFSFNIFLQFLLQTGGLFLALALIYRLIARLALRDEVGQSVGRILFVVISLVALGIASGAMVGGTIPAERANDLYGLTALLGAASVAAIWLWGAYDAYSPISTRATDAIAESPRRSLTPLILLALAGIIVLGTQLIEIDLPKAIREYRDTERLLGQIFWPWRAAFDYQASTLEATAKIEAPCIDEAAAPPANQPVEGKPWIVVTPTCGELSIRDQMGHLTYGTLLTIEGGGFV
;
A
#
# COMPACT_ATOMS: atom_id res chain seq x y z
N MET A 1 29.18 51.09 17.34
CA MET A 1 29.33 50.73 15.93
C MET A 1 29.76 49.27 15.86
N THR A 2 28.81 48.34 15.72
CA THR A 2 29.12 46.92 15.52
C THR A 2 29.45 46.71 14.05
N ALA A 3 30.70 46.36 13.76
CA ALA A 3 31.15 46.09 12.40
C ALA A 3 30.38 44.87 11.84
N GLN A 4 29.59 45.08 10.79
CA GLN A 4 29.02 43.99 10.00
C GLN A 4 30.18 43.20 9.37
N PRO A 5 30.23 41.86 9.52
CA PRO A 5 31.26 41.07 8.86
C PRO A 5 31.12 41.16 7.34
N PRO A 6 32.23 41.04 6.58
CA PRO A 6 32.24 41.25 5.15
C PRO A 6 31.32 40.26 4.43
N LYS A 7 30.37 40.81 3.66
CA LYS A 7 29.43 40.08 2.82
C LYS A 7 30.17 39.46 1.63
N HIS A 8 30.84 38.33 1.85
CA HIS A 8 31.48 37.56 0.79
C HIS A 8 30.40 37.15 -0.22
N LYS A 9 30.56 37.52 -1.49
CA LYS A 9 29.67 37.06 -2.58
C LYS A 9 29.71 35.54 -2.60
N SER A 10 28.68 34.91 -2.04
CA SER A 10 28.60 33.48 -1.90
C SER A 10 28.33 32.87 -3.28
N LEU A 11 29.36 32.31 -3.91
CA LEU A 11 29.22 31.35 -5.01
C LEU A 11 28.55 30.04 -4.55
N LEU A 12 28.31 29.90 -3.25
CA LEU A 12 27.74 28.72 -2.60
C LEU A 12 26.28 28.36 -2.95
N PRO A 13 25.31 29.28 -3.17
CA PRO A 13 23.91 28.89 -3.38
C PRO A 13 23.67 28.16 -4.70
N ALA A 14 24.30 28.64 -5.78
CA ALA A 14 24.22 27.99 -7.09
C ALA A 14 24.89 26.61 -7.07
N LEU A 15 26.06 26.50 -6.42
CA LEU A 15 26.76 25.23 -6.25
C LEU A 15 25.95 24.22 -5.43
N ARG A 16 25.30 24.65 -4.33
CA ARG A 16 24.43 23.79 -3.50
C ARG A 16 23.22 23.28 -4.29
N GLY A 17 22.56 24.15 -5.04
CA GLY A 17 21.45 23.75 -5.90
C GLY A 17 21.88 22.73 -6.96
N LEU A 18 23.03 22.96 -7.60
CA LEU A 18 23.59 22.06 -8.61
C LEU A 18 24.00 20.70 -8.02
N LEU A 19 24.59 20.69 -6.82
CA LEU A 19 24.93 19.46 -6.11
C LEU A 19 23.69 18.68 -5.69
N SER A 20 22.62 19.34 -5.22
CA SER A 20 21.33 18.69 -4.97
C SER A 20 20.63 18.20 -6.25
N LEU A 21 20.93 18.80 -7.41
CA LEU A 21 20.43 18.34 -8.71
C LEU A 21 21.15 17.05 -9.15
N LEU A 22 22.45 16.93 -8.87
CA LEU A 22 23.24 15.73 -9.15
C LEU A 22 22.91 14.59 -8.19
N ILE A 23 22.87 14.88 -6.89
CA ILE A 23 22.58 13.91 -5.83
C ILE A 23 21.49 14.48 -4.93
N PRO A 24 20.29 13.86 -4.86
CA PRO A 24 19.19 14.38 -4.07
C PRO A 24 19.60 14.54 -2.61
N GLY A 25 19.41 15.73 -2.04
CA GLY A 25 19.75 16.02 -0.64
C GLY A 25 21.18 16.55 -0.39
N LEU A 26 22.09 16.46 -1.36
CA LEU A 26 23.51 16.78 -1.13
C LEU A 26 23.76 18.26 -0.82
N GLY A 27 23.07 19.16 -1.50
CA GLY A 27 23.16 20.60 -1.24
C GLY A 27 22.69 20.99 0.18
N GLN A 28 21.68 20.29 0.73
CA GLN A 28 21.26 20.46 2.13
C GLN A 28 22.31 19.95 3.13
N MET A 29 23.01 18.85 2.81
CA MET A 29 24.08 18.34 3.68
C MET A 29 25.25 19.32 3.75
N LEU A 30 25.62 19.91 2.62
CA LEU A 30 26.70 20.92 2.54
C LEU A 30 26.34 22.25 3.19
N SER A 31 25.05 22.53 3.41
CA SER A 31 24.61 23.68 4.19
C SER A 31 24.48 23.40 5.69
N GLY A 32 24.89 22.21 6.16
CA GLY A 32 24.81 21.81 7.58
C GLY A 32 23.46 21.18 7.97
N GLU A 33 22.48 21.10 7.05
CA GLU A 33 21.18 20.47 7.29
C GLU A 33 21.21 18.97 6.99
N VAL A 34 22.16 18.23 7.57
CA VAL A 34 22.43 16.81 7.26
C VAL A 34 21.18 15.94 7.41
N ARG A 35 20.38 16.14 8.47
CA ARG A 35 19.13 15.37 8.70
C ARG A 35 18.12 15.57 7.56
N ARG A 36 18.02 16.80 7.04
CA ARG A 36 17.09 17.14 5.96
C ARG A 36 17.58 16.58 4.62
N GLY A 37 18.87 16.73 4.34
CA GLY A 37 19.49 16.14 3.16
C GLY A 37 19.34 14.62 3.12
N LEU A 38 19.59 13.93 4.23
CA LEU A 38 19.39 12.48 4.35
C LEU A 38 17.93 12.10 4.15
N SER A 39 16.98 12.85 4.73
CA SER A 39 15.56 12.59 4.52
C SER A 39 15.18 12.67 3.05
N ILE A 40 15.61 13.70 2.33
CA ILE A 40 15.32 13.85 0.89
C ILE A 40 15.95 12.71 0.11
N PHE A 41 17.21 12.38 0.39
CA PHE A 41 17.92 11.28 -0.26
C PHE A 41 17.18 9.94 -0.09
N PHE A 42 16.88 9.55 1.15
CA PHE A 42 16.20 8.28 1.43
C PHE A 42 14.78 8.25 0.86
N SER A 43 14.01 9.34 0.95
CA SER A 43 12.69 9.41 0.34
C SER A 43 12.76 9.21 -1.18
N THR A 44 13.72 9.84 -1.86
CA THR A 44 13.92 9.67 -3.30
C THR A 44 14.32 8.23 -3.66
N VAL A 45 15.24 7.63 -2.92
CA VAL A 45 15.68 6.23 -3.16
C VAL A 45 14.53 5.26 -2.94
N VAL A 46 13.83 5.36 -1.81
CA VAL A 46 12.71 4.47 -1.47
C VAL A 46 11.58 4.61 -2.47
N LEU A 47 11.21 5.83 -2.84
CA LEU A 47 10.14 6.07 -3.81
C LEU A 47 10.49 5.54 -5.20
N SER A 48 11.74 5.69 -5.62
CA SER A 48 12.24 5.14 -6.89
C SER A 48 12.19 3.61 -6.89
N ALA A 49 12.72 2.98 -5.84
CA ALA A 49 12.70 1.52 -5.69
C ALA A 49 11.27 0.96 -5.67
N LEU A 50 10.37 1.60 -4.92
CA LEU A 50 8.96 1.20 -4.85
C LEU A 50 8.26 1.38 -6.21
N THR A 51 8.55 2.46 -6.93
CA THR A 51 7.98 2.69 -8.27
C THR A 51 8.41 1.58 -9.23
N VAL A 52 9.71 1.26 -9.26
CA VAL A 52 10.26 0.22 -10.15
C VAL A 52 9.69 -1.15 -9.79
N TYR A 53 9.65 -1.47 -8.50
CA TYR A 53 9.11 -2.73 -8.00
C TYR A 53 7.64 -2.88 -8.38
N THR A 54 6.80 -1.87 -8.10
CA THR A 54 5.35 -1.92 -8.35
C THR A 54 5.02 -1.93 -9.83
N ALA A 55 5.73 -1.14 -10.65
CA ALA A 55 5.54 -1.13 -12.09
C ALA A 55 5.82 -2.49 -12.76
N ALA A 56 6.73 -3.29 -12.19
CA ALA A 56 7.12 -4.60 -12.71
C ALA A 56 6.17 -5.75 -12.35
N GLN A 57 5.19 -5.55 -11.45
CA GLN A 57 4.37 -6.67 -10.90
C GLN A 57 3.32 -7.26 -11.85
N ARG A 58 3.19 -6.75 -13.07
CA ARG A 58 2.13 -7.17 -14.00
C ARG A 58 2.31 -8.61 -14.51
N PRO A 59 3.51 -9.05 -14.96
CA PRO A 59 3.78 -10.44 -15.33
C PRO A 59 4.09 -11.33 -14.12
N ARG A 60 3.84 -12.65 -14.28
CA ARG A 60 4.21 -13.68 -13.28
C ARG A 60 5.71 -13.73 -12.98
N TYR A 61 6.55 -13.38 -13.96
CA TYR A 61 7.99 -13.27 -13.82
C TYR A 61 8.42 -11.83 -14.18
N PRO A 62 8.60 -10.95 -13.18
CA PRO A 62 8.90 -9.55 -13.40
C PRO A 62 10.29 -9.34 -14.00
N ASP A 63 10.35 -8.59 -15.10
CA ASP A 63 11.59 -8.08 -15.69
C ASP A 63 11.92 -6.70 -15.09
N TYR A 64 12.63 -6.72 -13.97
CA TYR A 64 13.01 -5.49 -13.25
C TYR A 64 13.97 -4.60 -14.04
N ALA A 65 14.79 -5.16 -14.93
CA ALA A 65 15.71 -4.38 -15.74
C ALA A 65 14.94 -3.53 -16.76
N PHE A 66 13.93 -4.13 -17.39
CA PHE A 66 13.02 -3.40 -18.28
C PHE A 66 12.24 -2.31 -17.53
N SER A 67 11.63 -2.63 -16.38
CA SER A 67 10.91 -1.66 -15.56
C SER A 67 11.79 -0.49 -15.10
N PHE A 68 13.03 -0.77 -14.70
CA PHE A 68 14.00 0.26 -14.32
C PHE A 68 14.37 1.18 -15.48
N ASN A 69 14.61 0.64 -16.68
CA ASN A 69 14.91 1.43 -17.86
C ASN A 69 13.74 2.36 -18.25
N ILE A 70 12.51 1.83 -18.23
CA ILE A 70 11.30 2.63 -18.49
C ILE A 70 11.13 3.73 -17.42
N PHE A 71 11.35 3.39 -16.15
CA PHE A 71 11.32 4.37 -15.06
C PHE A 71 12.33 5.50 -15.27
N LEU A 72 13.58 5.21 -15.66
CA LEU A 72 14.59 6.25 -15.93
C LEU A 72 14.17 7.17 -17.09
N GLN A 73 13.60 6.61 -18.16
CA GLN A 73 13.12 7.43 -19.28
C GLN A 73 11.96 8.33 -18.85
N PHE A 74 10.99 7.82 -18.11
CA PHE A 74 9.92 8.65 -17.55
C PHE A 74 10.44 9.70 -16.57
N LEU A 75 11.44 9.37 -15.75
CA LEU A 75 12.05 10.30 -14.81
C LEU A 75 12.71 11.48 -15.54
N LEU A 76 13.42 11.19 -16.64
CA LEU A 76 14.04 12.22 -17.49
C LEU A 76 12.99 13.06 -18.22
N GLN A 77 11.97 12.44 -18.80
CA GLN A 77 10.90 13.14 -19.51
C GLN A 77 10.08 14.06 -18.59
N THR A 78 9.64 13.54 -17.44
CA THR A 78 8.86 14.31 -16.45
C THR A 78 9.71 15.36 -15.74
N GLY A 79 10.96 15.04 -15.41
CA GLY A 79 11.93 16.01 -14.88
C GLY A 79 12.21 17.15 -15.86
N GLY A 80 12.39 16.83 -17.14
CA GLY A 80 12.55 17.83 -18.22
C GLY A 80 11.32 18.73 -18.36
N LEU A 81 10.12 18.15 -18.35
CA LEU A 81 8.86 18.89 -18.38
C LEU A 81 8.74 19.86 -17.20
N PHE A 82 8.94 19.39 -15.98
CA PHE A 82 8.84 20.22 -14.77
C PHE A 82 9.91 21.31 -14.73
N LEU A 83 11.13 21.01 -15.18
CA LEU A 83 12.21 22.00 -15.26
C LEU A 83 11.87 23.09 -16.30
N ALA A 84 11.36 22.71 -17.47
CA ALA A 84 10.93 23.66 -18.50
C ALA A 84 9.80 24.57 -17.99
N LEU A 85 8.77 24.00 -17.37
CA LEU A 85 7.67 24.76 -16.77
C LEU A 85 8.17 25.68 -15.65
N ALA A 86 9.11 25.22 -14.81
CA ALA A 86 9.67 26.02 -13.72
C ALA A 86 10.49 27.21 -14.24
N LEU A 87 11.21 27.04 -15.36
CA LEU A 87 11.92 28.13 -16.04
C LEU A 87 10.95 29.14 -16.64
N ILE A 88 9.88 28.69 -17.31
CA ILE A 88 8.83 29.55 -17.86
C ILE A 88 8.16 30.34 -16.73
N TYR A 89 7.78 29.66 -15.65
CA TYR A 89 7.21 30.32 -14.47
C TYR A 89 8.15 31.37 -13.88
N ARG A 90 9.46 31.07 -13.76
CA ARG A 90 10.44 32.05 -13.29
C ARG A 90 10.57 33.26 -14.22
N LEU A 91 10.46 33.08 -15.53
CA LEU A 91 10.48 34.19 -16.49
C LEU A 91 9.23 35.06 -16.35
N ILE A 92 8.05 34.45 -16.27
CA ILE A 92 6.78 35.17 -16.06
C ILE A 92 6.79 35.92 -14.73
N ALA A 93 7.25 35.27 -13.66
CA ALA A 93 7.34 35.88 -12.34
C ALA A 93 8.28 37.09 -12.33
N ARG A 94 9.38 37.05 -13.10
CA ARG A 94 10.31 38.19 -13.24
C ARG A 94 9.73 39.34 -14.07
N LEU A 95 8.92 39.04 -15.09
CA LEU A 95 8.43 40.04 -16.04
C LEU A 95 7.10 40.67 -15.62
N ALA A 96 6.16 39.88 -15.08
CA ALA A 96 4.77 40.29 -14.90
C ALA A 96 4.30 40.33 -13.43
N LEU A 97 4.83 39.47 -12.56
CA LEU A 97 4.33 39.33 -11.18
C LEU A 97 5.27 39.97 -10.17
N ARG A 98 5.19 41.31 -10.04
CA ARG A 98 5.97 42.07 -9.04
C ARG A 98 5.34 42.04 -7.65
N ASP A 99 4.02 41.92 -7.56
CA ASP A 99 3.28 41.95 -6.29
C ASP A 99 3.31 40.60 -5.56
N GLU A 100 3.32 40.64 -4.22
CA GLU A 100 3.43 39.46 -3.36
C GLU A 100 2.23 38.50 -3.48
N VAL A 101 1.03 39.07 -3.65
CA VAL A 101 -0.20 38.32 -3.94
C VAL A 101 -0.08 37.61 -5.29
N GLY A 102 0.41 38.31 -6.31
CA GLY A 102 0.64 37.75 -7.64
C GLY A 102 1.64 36.59 -7.63
N GLN A 103 2.70 36.67 -6.82
CA GLN A 103 3.65 35.58 -6.66
C GLN A 103 3.03 34.34 -6.00
N SER A 104 2.20 34.53 -4.97
CA SER A 104 1.54 33.42 -4.26
C SER A 104 0.53 32.71 -5.15
N VAL A 105 -0.33 33.46 -5.85
CA VAL A 105 -1.26 32.92 -6.85
C VAL A 105 -0.50 32.22 -7.97
N GLY A 106 0.60 32.82 -8.45
CA GLY A 106 1.45 32.24 -9.48
C GLY A 106 2.04 30.88 -9.09
N ARG A 107 2.40 30.65 -7.82
CA ARG A 107 2.91 29.35 -7.35
C ARG A 107 1.84 28.27 -7.39
N ILE A 108 0.61 28.59 -6.99
CA ILE A 108 -0.52 27.65 -7.04
C ILE A 108 -0.82 27.31 -8.50
N LEU A 109 -0.90 28.33 -9.36
CA LEU A 109 -1.15 28.16 -10.78
C LEU A 109 -0.07 27.30 -11.45
N PHE A 110 1.21 27.48 -11.08
CA PHE A 110 2.31 26.65 -11.57
C PHE A 110 2.10 25.15 -11.24
N VAL A 111 1.69 24.82 -10.02
CA VAL A 111 1.41 23.43 -9.63
C VAL A 111 0.26 22.86 -10.44
N VAL A 112 -0.85 23.60 -10.57
CA VAL A 112 -2.02 23.18 -11.35
C VAL A 112 -1.65 22.96 -12.82
N ILE A 113 -0.93 23.91 -13.43
CA ILE A 113 -0.45 23.80 -14.82
C ILE A 113 0.47 22.59 -14.98
N SER A 114 1.34 22.31 -14.02
CA SER A 114 2.24 21.15 -14.08
C SER A 114 1.49 19.83 -14.06
N LEU A 115 0.42 19.71 -13.26
CA LEU A 115 -0.44 18.53 -13.21
C LEU A 115 -1.25 18.37 -14.50
N VAL A 116 -1.81 19.46 -15.02
CA VAL A 116 -2.56 19.44 -16.30
C VAL A 116 -1.63 19.08 -17.46
N ALA A 117 -0.43 19.67 -17.52
CA ALA A 117 0.57 19.37 -18.54
C ALA A 117 1.01 17.90 -18.48
N LEU A 118 1.22 17.36 -17.28
CA LEU A 118 1.53 15.94 -17.09
C LEU A 118 0.37 15.05 -17.58
N GLY A 119 -0.87 15.39 -17.24
CA GLY A 119 -2.05 14.66 -17.70
C GLY A 119 -2.16 14.63 -19.22
N ILE A 120 -1.99 15.77 -19.88
CA ILE A 120 -2.03 15.90 -21.35
C ILE A 120 -0.86 15.13 -22.00
N ALA A 121 0.35 15.24 -21.45
CA ALA A 121 1.54 14.61 -22.01
C ALA A 121 1.60 13.09 -21.74
N SER A 122 0.84 12.59 -20.76
CA SER A 122 0.94 11.21 -20.27
C SER A 122 0.78 10.15 -21.38
N GLY A 123 -0.22 10.30 -22.26
CA GLY A 123 -0.45 9.36 -23.35
C GLY A 123 0.71 9.30 -24.34
N ALA A 124 1.27 10.46 -24.71
CA ALA A 124 2.43 10.54 -25.60
C ALA A 124 3.70 9.98 -24.94
N MET A 125 3.91 10.25 -23.64
CA MET A 125 5.04 9.71 -22.89
C MET A 125 4.97 8.19 -22.82
N VAL A 126 3.82 7.62 -22.42
CA VAL A 126 3.62 6.17 -22.33
C VAL A 126 3.80 5.51 -23.69
N GLY A 127 3.12 6.02 -24.72
CA GLY A 127 3.16 5.44 -26.07
C GLY A 127 4.51 5.58 -26.79
N GLY A 128 5.29 6.62 -26.49
CA GLY A 128 6.62 6.82 -27.07
C GLY A 128 7.75 6.07 -26.35
N THR A 129 7.52 5.63 -25.12
CA THR A 129 8.56 5.02 -24.25
C THR A 129 8.40 3.50 -24.18
N ILE A 130 7.16 3.00 -24.13
CA ILE A 130 6.87 1.58 -23.98
C ILE A 130 6.60 0.96 -25.36
N PRO A 131 7.39 -0.04 -25.80
CA PRO A 131 7.10 -0.77 -27.04
C PRO A 131 5.73 -1.44 -26.99
N ALA A 132 4.97 -1.38 -28.08
CA ALA A 132 3.60 -1.92 -28.14
C ALA A 132 3.53 -3.42 -27.78
N GLU A 133 4.56 -4.18 -28.15
CA GLU A 133 4.69 -5.62 -27.85
C GLU A 133 4.87 -5.92 -26.36
N ARG A 134 5.43 -4.98 -25.58
CA ARG A 134 5.69 -5.11 -24.14
C ARG A 134 4.78 -4.24 -23.28
N ALA A 135 3.75 -3.64 -23.87
CA ALA A 135 2.82 -2.76 -23.14
C ALA A 135 2.05 -3.50 -22.03
N ASN A 136 1.95 -4.83 -22.13
CA ASN A 136 1.31 -5.68 -21.12
C ASN A 136 2.28 -6.18 -20.03
N ASP A 137 3.58 -5.93 -20.16
CA ASP A 137 4.60 -6.41 -19.20
C ASP A 137 4.79 -5.46 -18.01
N LEU A 138 4.20 -4.26 -18.04
CA LEU A 138 4.31 -3.31 -16.94
C LEU A 138 3.05 -2.47 -16.71
N TYR A 139 2.96 -1.87 -15.52
CA TYR A 139 1.99 -0.82 -15.22
C TYR A 139 2.54 0.54 -15.67
N GLY A 140 2.38 0.87 -16.95
CA GLY A 140 2.95 2.08 -17.56
C GLY A 140 2.55 3.40 -16.88
N LEU A 141 1.27 3.55 -16.52
CA LEU A 141 0.80 4.76 -15.83
C LEU A 141 1.40 4.88 -14.42
N THR A 142 1.52 3.77 -13.69
CA THR A 142 2.15 3.73 -12.37
C THR A 142 3.62 4.14 -12.45
N ALA A 143 4.35 3.60 -13.43
CA ALA A 143 5.74 3.96 -13.66
C ALA A 143 5.88 5.47 -13.96
N LEU A 144 5.01 6.03 -14.81
CA LEU A 144 5.02 7.44 -15.17
C LEU A 144 4.76 8.35 -13.96
N LEU A 145 3.70 8.08 -13.20
CA LEU A 145 3.30 8.90 -12.06
C LEU A 145 4.28 8.80 -10.88
N GLY A 146 4.85 7.61 -10.65
CA GLY A 146 5.92 7.42 -9.68
C GLY A 146 7.17 8.19 -10.08
N ALA A 147 7.58 8.12 -11.36
CA ALA A 147 8.69 8.89 -11.89
C ALA A 147 8.46 10.41 -11.79
N ALA A 148 7.26 10.88 -12.10
CA ALA A 148 6.90 12.30 -11.92
C ALA A 148 6.98 12.73 -10.46
N SER A 149 6.52 11.90 -9.52
CA SER A 149 6.60 12.20 -8.08
C SER A 149 8.06 12.29 -7.61
N VAL A 150 8.91 11.37 -8.07
CA VAL A 150 10.36 11.41 -7.80
C VAL A 150 10.98 12.68 -8.39
N ALA A 151 10.68 13.02 -9.65
CA ALA A 151 11.18 14.22 -10.29
C ALA A 151 10.77 15.50 -9.53
N ALA A 152 9.52 15.58 -9.08
CA ALA A 152 9.02 16.72 -8.31
C ALA A 152 9.75 16.88 -6.98
N ILE A 153 9.93 15.79 -6.21
CA ILE A 153 10.69 15.80 -4.94
C ILE A 153 12.15 16.20 -5.19
N TRP A 154 12.76 15.66 -6.24
CA TRP A 154 14.16 15.93 -6.58
C TRP A 154 14.37 17.39 -6.96
N LEU A 155 13.58 17.92 -7.89
CA LEU A 155 13.66 19.33 -8.31
C LEU A 155 13.32 20.29 -7.18
N TRP A 156 12.36 19.94 -6.33
CA TRP A 156 12.07 20.70 -5.11
C TRP A 156 13.27 20.73 -4.16
N GLY A 157 13.90 19.57 -3.91
CA GLY A 157 15.11 19.47 -3.09
C GLY A 157 16.26 20.33 -3.63
N ALA A 158 16.45 20.36 -4.96
CA ALA A 158 17.43 21.22 -5.60
C ALA A 158 17.09 22.71 -5.48
N TYR A 159 15.82 23.08 -5.67
CA TYR A 159 15.34 24.46 -5.51
C TYR A 159 15.48 24.96 -4.07
N ASP A 160 15.14 24.11 -3.10
CA ASP A 160 15.23 24.41 -1.68
C ASP A 160 16.68 24.66 -1.24
N ALA A 161 17.62 23.82 -1.69
CA ALA A 161 19.07 24.00 -1.46
C ALA A 161 19.63 25.27 -2.12
N TYR A 162 19.10 25.66 -3.28
CA TYR A 162 19.45 26.92 -3.96
C TYR A 162 18.92 28.17 -3.22
N SER A 163 17.79 28.05 -2.53
CA SER A 163 17.12 29.21 -1.95
C SER A 163 17.92 29.83 -0.79
N PRO A 164 18.02 31.19 -0.68
CA PRO A 164 18.76 31.86 0.41
C PRO A 164 18.18 31.65 1.81
N ILE A 165 17.06 30.93 1.92
CA ILE A 165 16.39 30.64 3.19
C ILE A 165 17.10 29.49 3.91
N SER A 166 17.64 28.51 3.16
CA SER A 166 18.47 27.41 3.72
C SER A 166 19.76 27.93 4.38
N THR A 167 20.17 29.15 4.04
CA THR A 167 21.39 29.77 4.57
C THR A 167 21.18 30.58 5.85
N ARG A 168 19.93 30.84 6.26
CA ARG A 168 19.64 31.53 7.54
C ARG A 168 19.55 30.57 8.72
N ALA A 169 19.43 29.26 8.46
CA ALA A 169 19.32 28.25 9.51
C ALA A 169 20.60 28.11 10.35
N THR A 170 21.76 28.56 9.86
CA THR A 170 23.00 28.58 10.64
C THR A 170 23.11 29.75 11.62
N ASP A 171 22.40 30.86 11.38
CA ASP A 171 22.54 32.08 12.19
C ASP A 171 21.35 32.33 13.13
N ALA A 172 20.22 31.64 12.94
CA ALA A 172 19.03 31.78 13.76
C ALA A 172 18.56 30.42 14.31
N ILE A 173 19.01 30.08 15.51
CA ILE A 173 18.46 28.99 16.34
C ILE A 173 17.02 29.31 16.81
N ALA A 174 16.49 30.51 16.54
CA ALA A 174 15.16 30.93 16.97
C ALA A 174 14.14 31.03 15.80
N GLU A 175 13.11 30.17 15.86
CA GLU A 175 11.71 30.48 15.49
C GLU A 175 11.31 30.79 14.03
N SER A 176 12.01 30.30 13.01
CA SER A 176 11.38 30.27 11.67
C SER A 176 10.46 29.04 11.53
N PRO A 177 9.20 29.18 11.05
CA PRO A 177 8.33 28.04 10.80
C PRO A 177 8.95 27.21 9.67
N ARG A 178 9.60 26.11 10.07
CA ARG A 178 10.17 25.13 9.15
C ARG A 178 9.08 24.74 8.17
N ARG A 179 9.24 25.06 6.88
CA ARG A 179 8.32 24.57 5.84
C ARG A 179 8.34 23.05 5.92
N SER A 180 7.32 22.50 6.55
CA SER A 180 7.31 21.08 6.86
C SER A 180 7.21 20.34 5.52
N LEU A 181 7.96 19.24 5.41
CA LEU A 181 7.86 18.33 4.27
C LEU A 181 6.57 17.50 4.32
N THR A 182 5.82 17.60 5.42
CA THR A 182 4.58 16.86 5.68
C THR A 182 3.54 16.97 4.57
N PRO A 183 3.16 18.15 4.02
CA PRO A 183 2.19 18.22 2.93
C PRO A 183 2.67 17.50 1.67
N LEU A 184 3.98 17.50 1.39
CA LEU A 184 4.56 16.87 0.21
C LEU A 184 4.66 15.34 0.38
N ILE A 185 5.01 14.89 1.60
CA ILE A 185 4.95 13.48 1.98
C ILE A 185 3.51 12.97 1.93
N LEU A 186 2.54 13.73 2.45
CA LEU A 186 1.12 13.37 2.38
C LEU A 186 0.60 13.33 0.95
N LEU A 187 1.08 14.21 0.07
CA LEU A 187 0.72 14.20 -1.35
C LEU A 187 1.37 13.01 -2.09
N ALA A 188 2.61 12.68 -1.77
CA ALA A 188 3.26 11.47 -2.26
C ALA A 188 2.57 10.20 -1.74
N LEU A 189 2.15 10.18 -0.47
CA LEU A 189 1.42 9.07 0.14
C LEU A 189 0.03 8.93 -0.49
N ALA A 190 -0.69 10.03 -0.69
CA ALA A 190 -1.97 10.04 -1.39
C ALA A 190 -1.80 9.59 -2.85
N GLY A 191 -0.72 10.00 -3.52
CA GLY A 191 -0.34 9.49 -4.83
C GLY A 191 -0.12 7.99 -4.82
N ILE A 192 0.67 7.46 -3.87
CA ILE A 192 0.90 6.02 -3.69
C ILE A 192 -0.40 5.28 -3.39
N ILE A 193 -1.32 5.84 -2.59
CA ILE A 193 -2.61 5.23 -2.27
C ILE A 193 -3.48 5.18 -3.54
N VAL A 194 -3.64 6.29 -4.26
CA VAL A 194 -4.38 6.33 -5.53
C VAL A 194 -3.76 5.38 -6.55
N LEU A 195 -2.43 5.30 -6.63
CA LEU A 195 -1.71 4.35 -7.47
C LEU A 195 -1.89 2.90 -7.00
N GLY A 196 -1.92 2.66 -5.69
CA GLY A 196 -2.19 1.36 -5.09
C GLY A 196 -3.59 0.86 -5.43
N THR A 197 -4.59 1.75 -5.49
CA THR A 197 -5.95 1.36 -5.90
C THR A 197 -6.04 0.87 -7.34
N GLN A 198 -5.15 1.35 -8.22
CA GLN A 198 -5.02 0.85 -9.60
C GLN A 198 -4.35 -0.53 -9.67
N LEU A 199 -3.42 -0.83 -8.75
CA LEU A 199 -2.67 -2.10 -8.69
C LEU A 199 -3.50 -3.27 -8.14
N ILE A 200 -4.42 -3.00 -7.22
CA ILE A 200 -5.19 -4.03 -6.52
C ILE A 200 -6.56 -4.26 -7.20
N GLU A 201 -6.86 -3.56 -8.31
CA GLU A 201 -8.18 -3.50 -8.96
C GLU A 201 -9.33 -3.24 -7.96
N ILE A 202 -9.02 -2.57 -6.85
CA ILE A 202 -10.01 -2.27 -5.82
C ILE A 202 -10.90 -1.15 -6.34
N ASP A 203 -12.15 -1.51 -6.64
CA ASP A 203 -13.23 -0.54 -6.83
C ASP A 203 -13.43 0.21 -5.51
N LEU A 204 -12.78 1.37 -5.38
CA LEU A 204 -12.79 2.16 -4.15
C LEU A 204 -14.20 2.60 -3.73
N PRO A 205 -15.06 3.09 -4.65
CA PRO A 205 -16.47 3.35 -4.35
C PRO A 205 -17.21 2.13 -3.80
N LYS A 206 -16.91 0.93 -4.31
CA LYS A 206 -17.48 -0.32 -3.80
C LYS A 206 -16.87 -0.72 -2.46
N ALA A 207 -15.55 -0.65 -2.31
CA ALA A 207 -14.83 -0.98 -1.07
C ALA A 207 -15.25 -0.11 0.11
N ILE A 208 -15.57 1.17 -0.12
CA ILE A 208 -16.09 2.07 0.93
C ILE A 208 -17.54 1.73 1.28
N ARG A 209 -18.38 1.44 0.26
CA ARG A 209 -19.80 1.12 0.47
C ARG A 209 -20.00 -0.26 1.10
N GLU A 210 -19.23 -1.25 0.68
CA GLU A 210 -19.26 -2.64 1.11
C GLU A 210 -18.20 -2.94 2.18
N TYR A 211 -17.59 -1.90 2.78
CA TYR A 211 -16.60 -2.04 3.84
C TYR A 211 -17.13 -2.91 4.99
N ARG A 212 -18.40 -2.73 5.35
CA ARG A 212 -19.04 -3.46 6.45
C ARG A 212 -19.17 -4.97 6.18
N ASP A 213 -19.27 -5.36 4.92
CA ASP A 213 -19.30 -6.77 4.51
C ASP A 213 -17.87 -7.35 4.45
N THR A 214 -16.92 -6.53 4.01
CA THR A 214 -15.49 -6.89 3.95
C THR A 214 -14.88 -7.01 5.35
N GLU A 215 -15.31 -6.19 6.32
CA GLU A 215 -14.90 -6.25 7.73
C GLU A 215 -15.15 -7.63 8.33
N ARG A 216 -16.26 -8.27 7.95
CA ARG A 216 -16.62 -9.61 8.43
C ARG A 216 -15.65 -10.68 7.92
N LEU A 217 -15.19 -10.56 6.68
CA LEU A 217 -14.18 -11.43 6.06
C LEU A 217 -12.77 -11.12 6.60
N LEU A 218 -12.43 -9.85 6.77
CA LEU A 218 -11.18 -9.42 7.41
C LEU A 218 -11.10 -9.92 8.85
N GLY A 219 -12.20 -9.90 9.60
CA GLY A 219 -12.28 -10.49 10.94
C GLY A 219 -12.06 -12.00 10.97
N GLN A 220 -12.38 -12.71 9.87
CA GLN A 220 -12.08 -14.13 9.70
C GLN A 220 -10.61 -14.38 9.32
N ILE A 221 -9.95 -13.44 8.64
CA ILE A 221 -8.52 -13.52 8.29
C ILE A 221 -7.63 -13.09 9.48
N PHE A 222 -8.04 -12.08 10.22
CA PHE A 222 -7.50 -11.73 11.55
C PHE A 222 -7.94 -12.72 12.65
N TRP A 223 -8.23 -13.96 12.23
CA TRP A 223 -8.60 -15.13 13.02
C TRP A 223 -7.90 -15.14 14.37
N PRO A 224 -8.61 -15.50 15.46
CA PRO A 224 -8.03 -15.47 16.79
C PRO A 224 -6.83 -16.41 16.83
N TRP A 225 -5.64 -15.83 17.07
CA TRP A 225 -4.36 -16.51 17.26
C TRP A 225 -4.41 -17.69 18.25
N ARG A 226 -5.46 -17.76 19.08
CA ARG A 226 -5.72 -18.91 19.96
C ARG A 226 -5.94 -20.23 19.21
N ALA A 227 -6.53 -20.22 18.02
CA ALA A 227 -6.72 -21.41 17.20
C ALA A 227 -5.49 -21.78 16.35
N ALA A 228 -4.43 -20.96 16.39
CA ALA A 228 -3.12 -21.30 15.82
C ALA A 228 -2.25 -22.14 16.78
N PHE A 229 -2.73 -22.36 18.01
CA PHE A 229 -2.08 -23.26 18.96
C PHE A 229 -2.78 -24.62 18.94
N ASP A 230 -1.99 -25.67 18.84
CA ASP A 230 -2.46 -27.03 19.01
C ASP A 230 -2.61 -27.31 20.51
N TYR A 231 -3.85 -27.56 20.95
CA TYR A 231 -4.14 -27.98 22.32
C TYR A 231 -4.26 -29.51 22.32
N GLN A 232 -3.49 -30.19 23.17
CA GLN A 232 -3.69 -31.62 23.37
C GLN A 232 -5.07 -31.85 24.00
N ALA A 233 -6.05 -32.18 23.17
CA ALA A 233 -7.36 -32.61 23.62
C ALA A 233 -7.28 -34.06 24.08
N SER A 234 -7.61 -34.32 25.34
CA SER A 234 -7.88 -35.68 25.82
C SER A 234 -9.30 -36.04 25.45
N THR A 235 -9.50 -36.79 24.36
CA THR A 235 -10.82 -37.26 23.94
C THR A 235 -11.21 -38.51 24.73
N LEU A 236 -12.32 -38.43 25.46
CA LEU A 236 -12.98 -39.60 26.05
C LEU A 236 -14.02 -40.11 25.06
N GLU A 237 -13.80 -41.30 24.49
CA GLU A 237 -14.66 -41.88 23.47
C GLU A 237 -15.38 -43.14 23.99
N ALA A 238 -16.68 -43.23 23.73
CA ALA A 238 -17.47 -44.44 23.90
C ALA A 238 -18.26 -44.70 22.62
N THR A 239 -18.36 -45.96 22.21
CA THR A 239 -18.99 -46.34 20.93
C THR A 239 -20.07 -47.38 21.17
N ALA A 240 -21.28 -47.12 20.66
CA ALA A 240 -22.36 -48.10 20.56
C ALA A 240 -22.65 -48.37 19.09
N LYS A 241 -22.76 -49.66 18.73
CA LYS A 241 -23.08 -50.08 17.36
C LYS A 241 -24.59 -50.24 17.23
N ILE A 242 -25.15 -49.72 16.14
CA ILE A 242 -26.57 -49.80 15.82
C ILE A 242 -26.66 -50.28 14.37
N GLU A 243 -27.59 -51.18 14.11
CA GLU A 243 -27.85 -51.69 12.76
C GLU A 243 -29.08 -51.01 12.16
N ALA A 244 -28.94 -50.47 10.94
CA ALA A 244 -30.03 -49.90 10.18
C ALA A 244 -29.77 -50.08 8.67
N PRO A 245 -30.69 -50.68 7.88
CA PRO A 245 -32.01 -51.20 8.27
C PRO A 245 -31.92 -52.46 9.14
N CYS A 246 -32.95 -52.76 9.93
CA CYS A 246 -32.93 -53.96 10.79
C CYS A 246 -33.26 -55.21 9.96
N ILE A 247 -32.27 -56.07 9.71
CA ILE A 247 -32.45 -57.29 8.90
C ILE A 247 -33.06 -58.41 9.76
N ASP A 248 -32.54 -58.61 10.98
CA ASP A 248 -33.04 -59.57 11.98
C ASP A 248 -32.68 -59.06 13.39
N GLU A 249 -33.66 -59.00 14.30
CA GLU A 249 -33.44 -58.60 15.69
C GLU A 249 -32.46 -59.54 16.43
N ALA A 250 -32.38 -60.81 16.02
CA ALA A 250 -31.44 -61.77 16.58
C ALA A 250 -29.99 -61.59 16.08
N ALA A 251 -29.81 -60.92 14.94
CA ALA A 251 -28.50 -60.59 14.36
C ALA A 251 -27.98 -59.20 14.78
N ALA A 252 -28.83 -58.41 15.45
CA ALA A 252 -28.50 -57.07 15.89
C ALA A 252 -27.27 -57.07 16.83
N PRO A 253 -26.46 -56.00 16.82
CA PRO A 253 -25.35 -55.86 17.75
C PRO A 253 -25.84 -55.96 19.20
N PRO A 254 -25.12 -56.69 20.09
CA PRO A 254 -25.47 -56.74 21.49
C PRO A 254 -25.35 -55.34 22.11
N ALA A 255 -26.28 -55.00 23.00
CA ALA A 255 -26.22 -53.75 23.73
C ALA A 255 -24.96 -53.68 24.60
N ASN A 256 -24.30 -52.52 24.61
CA ASN A 256 -23.20 -52.26 25.52
C ASN A 256 -23.67 -52.38 26.97
N GLN A 257 -22.76 -52.76 27.87
CA GLN A 257 -23.02 -52.74 29.31
C GLN A 257 -22.28 -51.55 29.96
N PRO A 258 -22.86 -50.91 30.99
CA PRO A 258 -22.17 -49.91 31.77
C PRO A 258 -20.89 -50.47 32.40
N VAL A 259 -19.75 -49.84 32.14
CA VAL A 259 -18.46 -50.21 32.75
C VAL A 259 -18.06 -49.13 33.74
N GLU A 260 -17.84 -49.52 35.00
CA GLU A 260 -17.44 -48.59 36.05
C GLU A 260 -16.04 -48.01 35.79
N GLY A 261 -15.91 -46.69 35.92
CA GLY A 261 -14.64 -45.98 35.72
C GLY A 261 -14.22 -45.73 34.26
N LYS A 262 -15.07 -46.06 33.27
CA LYS A 262 -14.85 -45.73 31.85
C LYS A 262 -16.09 -45.04 31.25
N PRO A 263 -15.94 -44.20 30.22
CA PRO A 263 -17.08 -43.66 29.50
C PRO A 263 -17.85 -44.80 28.82
N TRP A 264 -19.17 -44.79 28.94
CA TRP A 264 -20.05 -45.79 28.34
C TRP A 264 -21.32 -45.15 27.78
N ILE A 265 -21.85 -45.77 26.72
CA ILE A 265 -23.12 -45.42 26.08
C ILE A 265 -23.86 -46.72 25.78
N VAL A 266 -25.14 -46.77 26.15
CA VAL A 266 -26.10 -47.84 25.82
C VAL A 266 -27.17 -47.25 24.93
N VAL A 267 -27.52 -47.96 23.86
CA VAL A 267 -28.57 -47.57 22.92
C VAL A 267 -29.61 -48.66 22.84
N THR A 268 -30.88 -48.29 23.00
CA THR A 268 -32.02 -49.22 22.98
C THR A 268 -33.12 -48.65 22.09
N PRO A 269 -33.59 -49.39 21.06
CA PRO A 269 -33.10 -50.69 20.56
C PRO A 269 -31.75 -50.58 19.80
N THR A 270 -31.02 -51.69 19.65
CA THR A 270 -29.75 -51.75 18.88
C THR A 270 -29.93 -51.95 17.38
N CYS A 271 -31.17 -52.05 16.91
CA CYS A 271 -31.51 -51.99 15.49
C CYS A 271 -32.73 -51.09 15.26
N GLY A 272 -32.86 -50.55 14.05
CA GLY A 272 -34.03 -49.76 13.68
C GLY A 272 -34.01 -49.28 12.23
N GLU A 273 -35.07 -48.56 11.85
CA GLU A 273 -35.22 -47.97 10.52
C GLU A 273 -34.81 -46.50 10.52
N LEU A 274 -34.15 -46.07 9.44
CA LEU A 274 -33.78 -44.67 9.25
C LEU A 274 -35.00 -43.82 8.90
N SER A 275 -34.97 -42.55 9.30
CA SER A 275 -36.01 -41.60 8.89
C SER A 275 -35.87 -41.29 7.39
N ILE A 276 -36.98 -41.34 6.66
CA ILE A 276 -36.99 -41.11 5.20
C ILE A 276 -37.65 -39.76 4.93
N ARG A 277 -37.08 -38.99 4.02
CA ARG A 277 -37.68 -37.76 3.50
C ARG A 277 -38.03 -37.98 2.03
N ASP A 278 -39.29 -37.77 1.67
CA ASP A 278 -39.74 -37.95 0.30
C ASP A 278 -39.31 -36.78 -0.61
N GLN A 279 -39.55 -36.92 -1.92
CA GLN A 279 -39.25 -35.90 -2.92
C GLN A 279 -40.07 -34.62 -2.77
N MET A 280 -41.15 -34.65 -1.97
CA MET A 280 -42.02 -33.51 -1.65
C MET A 280 -41.62 -32.85 -0.31
N GLY A 281 -40.57 -33.35 0.35
CA GLY A 281 -40.02 -32.82 1.58
C GLY A 281 -40.69 -33.31 2.88
N HIS A 282 -41.67 -34.22 2.79
CA HIS A 282 -42.35 -34.79 3.95
C HIS A 282 -41.44 -35.81 4.65
N LEU A 283 -41.30 -35.66 5.97
CA LEU A 283 -40.44 -36.49 6.80
C LEU A 283 -41.27 -37.58 7.47
N THR A 284 -40.95 -38.85 7.18
CA THR A 284 -41.47 -40.00 7.91
C THR A 284 -40.42 -40.44 8.92
N TYR A 285 -40.75 -40.35 10.20
CA TYR A 285 -39.85 -40.74 11.28
C TYR A 285 -39.63 -42.25 11.30
N GLY A 286 -38.37 -42.65 11.47
CA GLY A 286 -37.96 -44.04 11.66
C GLY A 286 -38.10 -44.50 13.12
N THR A 287 -37.32 -45.50 13.51
CA THR A 287 -37.36 -46.06 14.87
C THR A 287 -36.82 -45.06 15.90
N LEU A 288 -37.55 -44.88 17.01
CA LEU A 288 -37.10 -44.06 18.12
C LEU A 288 -36.00 -44.79 18.91
N LEU A 289 -34.85 -44.14 19.07
CA LEU A 289 -33.72 -44.66 19.84
C LEU A 289 -33.62 -43.94 21.19
N THR A 290 -33.49 -44.70 22.26
CA THR A 290 -33.16 -44.21 23.60
C THR A 290 -31.68 -44.40 23.85
N ILE A 291 -30.97 -43.31 24.17
CA ILE A 291 -29.53 -43.31 24.42
C ILE A 291 -29.30 -42.95 25.88
N GLU A 292 -28.62 -43.83 26.61
CA GLU A 292 -28.19 -43.62 27.98
C GLU A 292 -26.67 -43.65 28.04
N GLY A 293 -26.05 -42.79 28.84
CA GLY A 293 -24.59 -42.75 28.94
C GLY A 293 -24.09 -42.18 30.26
N GLY A 294 -22.86 -42.51 30.61
CA GLY A 294 -22.21 -42.10 31.86
C GLY A 294 -20.69 -42.24 31.80
N GLY A 295 -19.99 -41.67 32.79
CA GLY A 295 -18.54 -41.80 32.91
C GLY A 295 -17.71 -40.83 32.05
N PHE A 296 -18.27 -39.70 31.64
CA PHE A 296 -17.60 -38.62 30.88
C PHE A 296 -17.13 -37.47 31.79
N VAL A 297 -16.42 -37.77 32.88
CA VAL A 297 -15.95 -36.79 33.88
C VAL A 297 -14.43 -36.67 33.84
#